data_AF-A0A840ZQA5-F1
#
_entry.id   AF-A0A840ZQA5-F1
#
_cell.length_a   1.000
_cell.length_b   1.000
_cell.length_c   1.000
_cell.angle_alpha   90.00
_cell.angle_beta   90.00
_cell.angle_gamma   90.00
#
_symmetry.space_group_name_H-M   'P 1'
#
loop_
_entity.id
_entity.type
_entity.pdbx_description
1 polymer ?
#
loop_
_entity_poly.entity_id
_entity_poly.type
_entity_poly.pdbx_seq_one_letter_code
_entity_poly.pdbx_strand_id
1 'polypeptide(L)'
;MTEEQKVHRLIGAIKLTPAADCIGLPVMKTARSNAVYVPEMDVELAITDFLTFVNEGQYHIEFNIPREEALRSYKVGDPAPIPYWVEGACHVIGGDSEASDISIKHPAHNHHDVLLTLRGALNDARTGVFKREQQEWVARDIANQFTDVFFEEPVYSLYWINRFAQAIEHAARFIKPPHLVYQKLRALGLEWIRKFATKTDLRRFNRVISCLVANRALSIKRAQGLYFAFLMHKLESRSYKKIEADLVRSNEFAALFPYGLYIFYRENNWPEVNFAYEKPYHIFDPFYKALQKAEADNNFEHVEWMSYAYFFKSDAPREIADAVVPLLENSKDEYVNEKRWFLNEGYQADDRVHLLKLYKNMMHLDGVLRGNVRLSGDFSNRRFDVDHRFVVDLFGGGDWIPL
;
A
#
# COMPACT_ATOMS: atom_id res chain seq x y z
N MET A 1 7.90 32.57 -11.91
CA MET A 1 7.13 33.51 -12.74
C MET A 1 5.68 33.16 -12.56
N THR A 2 4.92 34.04 -11.91
CA THR A 2 3.48 33.90 -11.72
C THR A 2 2.81 33.97 -13.10
N GLU A 3 2.07 32.93 -13.47
CA GLU A 3 1.20 32.96 -14.65
C GLU A 3 0.22 34.12 -14.49
N GLU A 4 0.44 35.22 -15.21
CA GLU A 4 -0.66 36.11 -15.54
C GLU A 4 -1.70 35.24 -16.24
N GLN A 5 -2.87 35.04 -15.60
CA GLN A 5 -3.98 34.32 -16.20
C GLN A 5 -4.30 34.99 -17.54
N LYS A 6 -3.93 34.33 -18.64
CA LYS A 6 -4.24 34.81 -19.98
C LYS A 6 -5.74 34.88 -20.11
N VAL A 7 -6.24 36.05 -20.50
CA VAL A 7 -7.66 36.30 -20.66
C VAL A 7 -8.04 36.12 -22.12
N HIS A 8 -9.06 35.31 -22.37
CA HIS A 8 -9.57 34.99 -23.70
C HIS A 8 -10.93 35.65 -23.92
N ARG A 9 -11.23 36.06 -25.15
CA ARG A 9 -12.53 36.62 -25.53
C ARG A 9 -13.15 35.79 -26.62
N LEU A 10 -14.46 35.57 -26.53
CA LEU A 10 -15.22 34.90 -27.56
C LEU A 10 -15.25 35.79 -28.82
N ILE A 11 -14.75 35.26 -29.94
CA ILE A 11 -14.75 35.97 -31.22
C ILE A 11 -15.76 35.38 -32.21
N GLY A 12 -16.20 34.15 -31.98
CA GLY A 12 -17.16 33.45 -32.81
C GLY A 12 -17.39 32.04 -32.30
N ALA A 13 -18.05 31.22 -33.12
CA ALA A 13 -18.27 29.82 -32.83
C ALA A 13 -18.21 28.98 -34.10
N ILE A 14 -17.65 27.77 -34.01
CA ILE A 14 -17.70 26.80 -35.08
C ILE A 14 -19.12 26.24 -35.14
N LYS A 15 -19.75 26.37 -36.31
CA LYS A 15 -21.04 25.79 -36.61
C LYS A 15 -20.85 24.57 -37.51
N LEU A 16 -20.98 23.37 -36.93
CA LEU A 16 -20.73 22.11 -37.66
C LEU A 16 -21.70 21.90 -38.84
N THR A 17 -22.93 22.40 -38.71
CA THR A 17 -23.95 22.32 -39.76
C THR A 17 -24.45 23.74 -40.08
N PRO A 18 -23.93 24.42 -41.12
CA PRO A 18 -24.23 25.83 -41.38
C PRO A 18 -25.72 26.15 -41.52
N ALA A 19 -26.48 25.25 -42.15
CA ALA A 19 -27.90 25.44 -42.47
C ALA A 19 -28.88 24.99 -41.37
N ALA A 20 -28.41 24.33 -40.31
CA ALA A 20 -29.26 23.77 -39.27
C ALA A 20 -29.03 24.45 -37.92
N ASP A 21 -29.99 24.32 -37.02
CA ASP A 21 -29.80 24.64 -35.62
C ASP A 21 -28.92 23.57 -34.96
N CYS A 22 -27.98 24.00 -34.13
CA CYS A 22 -27.01 23.10 -33.50
C CYS A 22 -26.41 23.71 -32.24
N ILE A 23 -25.60 22.93 -31.52
CA ILE A 23 -24.68 23.41 -30.49
C ILE A 23 -23.32 23.60 -31.16
N GLY A 24 -22.69 24.75 -30.92
CA GLY A 24 -21.40 25.13 -31.51
C GLY A 24 -20.22 24.92 -30.57
N LEU A 25 -19.03 25.08 -31.14
CA LEU A 25 -17.79 25.14 -30.37
C LEU A 25 -17.33 26.59 -30.28
N PRO A 26 -17.13 27.15 -29.08
CA PRO A 26 -16.70 28.54 -28.94
C PRO A 26 -15.27 28.72 -29.45
N VAL A 27 -15.07 29.82 -30.17
CA VAL A 27 -13.78 30.21 -30.76
C VAL A 27 -13.32 31.48 -30.07
N MET A 28 -12.16 31.44 -29.44
CA MET A 28 -11.65 32.52 -28.61
C MET A 28 -10.32 33.07 -29.10
N LYS A 29 -10.03 34.32 -28.72
CA LYS A 29 -8.77 35.00 -29.01
C LYS A 29 -8.28 35.79 -27.81
N THR A 30 -6.96 35.83 -27.63
CA THR A 30 -6.31 36.70 -26.64
C THR A 30 -6.02 38.07 -27.29
N ALA A 31 -6.17 39.17 -26.54
CA ALA A 31 -6.01 40.53 -27.06
C ALA A 31 -4.66 40.83 -27.76
N ARG A 32 -3.60 40.09 -27.40
CA ARG A 32 -2.24 40.26 -27.95
C ARG A 32 -1.75 39.08 -28.80
N SER A 33 -2.63 38.13 -29.15
CA SER A 33 -2.25 36.94 -29.91
C SER A 33 -3.01 36.87 -31.21
N ASN A 34 -2.35 36.42 -32.28
CA ASN A 34 -3.02 36.05 -33.54
C ASN A 34 -3.53 34.60 -33.51
N ALA A 35 -3.18 33.83 -32.48
CA ALA A 35 -3.68 32.49 -32.29
C ALA A 35 -5.13 32.51 -31.79
N VAL A 36 -5.88 31.55 -32.28
CA VAL A 36 -7.26 31.28 -31.90
C VAL A 36 -7.26 30.03 -31.01
N TYR A 37 -8.23 29.95 -30.10
CA TYR A 37 -8.31 28.86 -29.13
C TYR A 37 -9.72 28.32 -29.01
N VAL A 38 -9.83 27.05 -28.64
CA VAL A 38 -11.08 26.40 -28.22
C VAL A 38 -10.90 25.95 -26.77
N PRO A 39 -11.86 26.21 -25.86
CA PRO A 39 -11.78 25.74 -24.49
C PRO A 39 -11.92 24.22 -24.41
N GLU A 40 -11.02 23.60 -23.67
CA GLU A 40 -11.24 22.25 -23.13
C GLU A 40 -12.05 22.37 -21.84
N MET A 41 -12.96 21.42 -21.60
CA MET A 41 -13.93 21.49 -20.51
C MET A 41 -13.84 20.26 -19.59
N ASP A 42 -14.11 20.45 -18.30
CA ASP A 42 -14.30 19.34 -17.36
C ASP A 42 -15.74 18.79 -17.34
N VAL A 43 -15.99 17.82 -16.45
CA VAL A 43 -17.30 17.17 -16.25
C VAL A 43 -18.39 18.12 -15.73
N GLU A 44 -18.02 19.32 -15.28
CA GLU A 44 -18.94 20.37 -14.82
C GLU A 44 -19.07 21.50 -15.86
N LEU A 45 -18.48 21.32 -17.05
CA LEU A 45 -18.44 22.29 -18.15
C LEU A 45 -17.69 23.59 -17.78
N ALA A 46 -16.73 23.50 -16.86
CA ALA A 46 -15.77 24.57 -16.58
C ALA A 46 -14.55 24.45 -17.49
N ILE A 47 -13.95 25.58 -17.86
CA ILE A 47 -12.78 25.62 -18.74
C ILE A 47 -11.56 25.07 -17.98
N THR A 48 -10.94 24.00 -18.50
CA THR A 48 -9.71 23.43 -17.93
C THR A 48 -8.46 23.94 -18.63
N ASP A 49 -8.54 24.17 -19.93
CA ASP A 49 -7.43 24.68 -20.74
C ASP A 49 -7.95 25.35 -22.02
N PHE A 50 -7.07 26.07 -22.73
CA PHE A 50 -7.33 26.65 -24.05
C PHE A 50 -6.43 26.01 -25.10
N LEU A 51 -7.00 25.17 -25.95
CA LEU A 51 -6.28 24.48 -27.00
C LEU A 51 -6.11 25.39 -28.21
N THR A 52 -4.90 25.42 -28.78
CA THR A 52 -4.64 26.19 -30.00
C THR A 52 -5.46 25.61 -31.15
N PHE A 53 -6.24 26.47 -31.81
CA PHE A 53 -7.09 26.11 -32.93
C PHE A 53 -6.57 26.72 -34.23
N VAL A 54 -6.29 25.86 -35.20
CA VAL A 54 -5.97 26.21 -36.57
C VAL A 54 -7.07 25.62 -37.45
N ASN A 55 -7.76 26.46 -38.22
CA ASN A 55 -8.90 26.04 -39.04
C ASN A 55 -8.46 25.36 -40.36
N GLU A 56 -7.61 24.33 -40.28
CA GLU A 56 -7.12 23.59 -41.45
C GLU A 56 -8.26 22.88 -42.18
N GLY A 57 -9.27 22.42 -41.42
CA GLY A 57 -10.46 21.74 -41.95
C GLY A 57 -11.49 22.68 -42.60
N GLN A 58 -11.23 23.99 -42.67
CA GLN A 58 -12.14 25.00 -43.24
C GLN A 58 -13.56 24.95 -42.65
N TYR A 59 -13.67 24.69 -41.34
CA TYR A 59 -14.94 24.73 -40.63
C TYR A 59 -15.58 26.12 -40.75
N HIS A 60 -16.92 26.15 -40.84
CA HIS A 60 -17.67 27.39 -40.87
C HIS A 60 -17.66 28.04 -39.48
N ILE A 61 -17.06 29.22 -39.38
CA ILE A 61 -17.01 30.01 -38.15
C ILE A 61 -18.01 31.14 -38.30
N GLU A 62 -19.02 31.15 -37.43
CA GLU A 62 -19.98 32.25 -37.32
C GLU A 62 -19.41 33.28 -36.34
N PHE A 63 -19.24 34.51 -36.81
CA PHE A 63 -18.71 35.62 -36.01
C PHE A 63 -19.84 36.47 -35.41
N ASN A 64 -21.09 36.25 -35.85
CA ASN A 64 -22.26 36.91 -35.29
C ASN A 64 -22.68 36.25 -33.96
N ILE A 65 -21.99 36.62 -32.89
CA ILE A 65 -22.28 36.22 -31.50
C ILE A 65 -22.94 37.38 -30.73
N PRO A 66 -23.73 37.09 -29.66
CA PRO A 66 -24.28 38.13 -28.80
C PRO A 66 -23.23 39.10 -28.29
N ARG A 67 -23.49 40.42 -28.41
CA ARG A 67 -22.52 41.47 -28.08
C ARG A 67 -22.03 41.41 -26.63
N GLU A 68 -22.91 41.05 -25.71
CA GLU A 68 -22.59 40.90 -24.27
C GLU A 68 -21.50 39.84 -24.06
N GLU A 69 -21.56 38.75 -24.81
CA GLU A 69 -20.64 37.62 -24.70
C GLU A 69 -19.31 37.88 -25.40
N ALA A 70 -19.33 38.64 -26.50
CA ALA A 70 -18.11 39.09 -27.19
C ALA A 70 -17.23 40.02 -26.32
N LEU A 71 -17.86 40.75 -25.39
CA LEU A 71 -17.18 41.65 -24.46
C LEU A 71 -16.69 40.93 -23.20
N ARG A 72 -17.24 39.74 -22.90
CA ARG A 72 -16.86 38.94 -21.75
C ARG A 72 -15.46 38.36 -21.90
N SER A 73 -14.81 38.20 -20.76
CA SER A 73 -13.46 37.69 -20.62
C SER A 73 -13.52 36.33 -19.92
N TYR A 74 -12.84 35.34 -20.49
CA TYR A 74 -12.82 33.94 -20.06
C TYR A 74 -11.40 33.53 -19.66
N LYS A 75 -11.29 32.74 -18.61
CA LYS A 75 -10.05 32.13 -18.13
C LYS A 75 -10.28 30.68 -17.68
N VAL A 76 -9.20 29.95 -17.44
CA VAL A 76 -9.25 28.63 -16.82
C VAL A 76 -9.97 28.71 -15.46
N GLY A 77 -10.91 27.79 -15.24
CA GLY A 77 -11.81 27.73 -14.10
C GLY A 77 -13.14 28.46 -14.29
N ASP A 78 -13.30 29.32 -15.31
CA ASP A 78 -14.59 29.95 -15.60
C ASP A 78 -15.56 28.95 -16.25
N PRO A 79 -16.88 29.16 -16.12
CA PRO A 79 -17.87 28.40 -16.88
C PRO A 79 -17.65 28.57 -18.38
N ALA A 80 -17.60 27.46 -19.12
CA ALA A 80 -17.39 27.52 -20.56
C ALA A 80 -18.60 28.15 -21.26
N PRO A 81 -18.40 29.06 -22.22
CA PRO A 81 -19.49 29.56 -23.03
C PRO A 81 -19.90 28.51 -24.05
N ILE A 82 -21.17 28.15 -24.08
CA ILE A 82 -21.75 27.16 -24.98
C ILE A 82 -22.63 27.90 -26.00
N PRO A 83 -22.11 28.18 -27.21
CA PRO A 83 -22.91 28.78 -28.27
C PRO A 83 -23.90 27.74 -28.83
N TYR A 84 -25.12 28.17 -29.15
CA TYR A 84 -26.14 27.34 -29.77
C TYR A 84 -27.04 28.18 -30.67
N TRP A 85 -27.64 27.54 -31.67
CA TRP A 85 -28.57 28.18 -32.60
C TRP A 85 -29.98 27.62 -32.43
N VAL A 86 -30.96 28.51 -32.49
CA VAL A 86 -32.39 28.21 -32.55
C VAL A 86 -33.02 29.17 -33.55
N GLU A 87 -33.74 28.62 -34.52
CA GLU A 87 -34.38 29.38 -35.61
C GLU A 87 -33.39 30.30 -36.34
N GLY A 88 -32.13 29.85 -36.48
CA GLY A 88 -31.06 30.59 -37.14
C GLY A 88 -30.43 31.71 -36.31
N ALA A 89 -30.91 32.01 -35.10
CA ALA A 89 -30.33 33.01 -34.21
C ALA A 89 -29.28 32.38 -33.28
N CYS A 90 -28.14 33.05 -33.10
CA CYS A 90 -27.07 32.60 -32.20
C CYS A 90 -27.33 33.07 -30.77
N HIS A 91 -27.30 32.12 -29.83
CA HIS A 91 -27.38 32.35 -28.40
C HIS A 91 -26.19 31.71 -27.70
N VAL A 92 -25.87 32.16 -26.50
CA VAL A 92 -24.81 31.57 -25.66
C VAL A 92 -25.37 31.35 -24.27
N ILE A 93 -24.97 30.24 -23.67
CA ILE A 93 -25.25 29.93 -22.26
C ILE A 93 -23.95 29.55 -21.56
N GLY A 94 -23.84 29.81 -20.25
CA GLY A 94 -22.69 29.38 -19.48
C GLY A 94 -22.81 27.91 -19.09
N GLY A 95 -21.69 27.19 -19.00
CA GLY A 95 -21.66 25.81 -18.51
C GLY A 95 -22.19 25.65 -17.08
N ASP A 96 -22.20 26.73 -16.29
CA ASP A 96 -22.75 26.81 -14.93
C ASP A 96 -24.28 26.99 -14.88
N SER A 97 -24.93 27.23 -16.02
CA SER A 97 -26.38 27.47 -16.06
C SER A 97 -27.17 26.20 -15.75
N GLU A 98 -28.38 26.38 -15.23
CA GLU A 98 -29.33 25.30 -15.00
C GLU A 98 -30.13 24.98 -16.26
N ALA A 99 -30.67 23.77 -16.35
CA ALA A 99 -31.58 23.39 -17.43
C ALA A 99 -32.87 24.24 -17.45
N SER A 100 -33.26 24.80 -16.30
CA SER A 100 -34.38 25.72 -16.12
C SER A 100 -34.15 27.06 -16.84
N ASP A 101 -32.91 27.58 -16.84
CA ASP A 101 -32.54 28.85 -17.48
C ASP A 101 -32.83 28.85 -18.99
N ILE A 102 -32.64 27.70 -19.64
CA ILE A 102 -32.96 27.52 -21.07
C ILE A 102 -34.47 27.63 -21.30
N SER A 103 -35.27 27.03 -20.43
CA SER A 103 -36.74 27.01 -20.56
C SER A 103 -37.33 28.40 -20.31
N ILE A 104 -36.70 29.21 -19.45
CA ILE A 104 -37.07 30.61 -19.22
C ILE A 104 -36.71 31.48 -20.42
N LYS A 105 -35.53 31.27 -21.02
CA LYS A 105 -35.09 32.03 -22.21
C LYS A 105 -35.91 31.69 -23.46
N HIS A 106 -36.39 30.45 -23.59
CA HIS A 106 -37.07 29.94 -24.80
C HIS A 106 -38.41 29.25 -24.48
N PRO A 107 -39.41 29.96 -23.91
CA PRO A 107 -40.65 29.34 -23.43
C PRO A 107 -41.51 28.73 -24.55
N ALA A 108 -41.42 29.27 -25.77
CA ALA A 108 -42.18 28.79 -26.93
C ALA A 108 -41.53 27.58 -27.64
N HIS A 109 -40.26 27.29 -27.37
CA HIS A 109 -39.47 26.28 -28.11
C HIS A 109 -39.08 25.09 -27.24
N ASN A 110 -39.91 24.74 -26.26
CA ASN A 110 -39.64 23.66 -25.30
C ASN A 110 -39.44 22.26 -25.94
N HIS A 111 -39.82 22.07 -27.19
CA HIS A 111 -39.65 20.81 -27.93
C HIS A 111 -38.51 20.85 -28.96
N HIS A 112 -37.74 21.93 -29.03
CA HIS A 112 -36.65 22.05 -29.99
C HIS A 112 -35.48 21.12 -29.62
N ASP A 113 -35.01 20.31 -30.57
CA ASP A 113 -34.02 19.24 -30.32
C ASP A 113 -32.70 19.75 -29.72
N VAL A 114 -32.21 20.89 -30.19
CA VAL A 114 -31.00 21.54 -29.65
C VAL A 114 -31.20 21.93 -28.18
N LEU A 115 -32.36 22.47 -27.83
CA LEU A 115 -32.68 22.89 -26.47
C LEU A 115 -32.92 21.69 -25.54
N LEU A 116 -33.48 20.60 -26.06
CA LEU A 116 -33.59 19.33 -25.34
C LEU A 116 -32.20 18.75 -25.04
N THR A 117 -31.33 18.70 -26.05
CA THR A 117 -29.95 18.18 -25.92
C THR A 117 -29.14 19.01 -24.92
N LEU A 118 -29.20 20.34 -25.04
CA LEU A 118 -28.45 21.25 -24.17
C LEU A 118 -28.94 21.17 -22.72
N ARG A 119 -30.26 21.10 -22.49
CA ARG A 119 -30.83 20.88 -21.14
C ARG A 119 -30.39 19.54 -20.56
N GLY A 120 -30.39 18.49 -21.37
CA GLY A 120 -29.87 17.17 -20.99
C GLY A 120 -28.42 17.26 -20.52
N ALA A 121 -27.54 17.84 -21.34
CA ALA A 121 -26.11 17.97 -21.03
C ALA A 121 -25.84 18.81 -19.76
N LEU A 122 -26.52 19.95 -19.59
CA LEU A 122 -26.40 20.76 -18.37
C LEU A 122 -26.89 19.99 -17.14
N ASN A 123 -28.04 19.31 -17.25
CA ASN A 123 -28.58 18.50 -16.16
C ASN A 123 -27.64 17.33 -15.81
N ASP A 124 -27.05 16.67 -16.80
CA ASP A 124 -26.11 15.57 -16.63
C ASP A 124 -24.81 16.03 -15.95
N ALA A 125 -24.31 17.21 -16.30
CA ALA A 125 -23.19 17.84 -15.61
C ALA A 125 -23.53 18.13 -14.12
N ARG A 126 -24.71 18.71 -13.84
CA ARG A 126 -25.14 19.08 -12.47
C ARG A 126 -25.49 17.87 -11.60
N THR A 127 -26.07 16.83 -12.18
CA THR A 127 -26.41 15.58 -11.48
C THR A 127 -25.22 14.60 -11.39
N GLY A 128 -24.05 14.98 -11.94
CA GLY A 128 -22.82 14.20 -11.86
C GLY A 128 -22.84 12.93 -12.71
N VAL A 129 -23.64 12.88 -13.78
CA VAL A 129 -23.63 11.78 -14.76
C VAL A 129 -22.27 11.69 -15.43
N PHE A 130 -21.76 12.78 -16.02
CA PHE A 130 -20.43 12.79 -16.68
C PHE A 130 -19.30 12.41 -15.72
N LYS A 131 -19.39 12.85 -14.47
CA LYS A 131 -18.42 12.47 -13.42
C LYS A 131 -18.42 10.97 -13.15
N ARG A 132 -19.61 10.35 -13.10
CA ARG A 132 -19.74 8.89 -12.94
C ARG A 132 -19.23 8.15 -14.17
N GLU A 133 -19.58 8.61 -15.37
CA GLU A 133 -19.10 8.01 -16.62
C GLU A 133 -17.58 8.09 -16.75
N GLN A 134 -16.98 9.23 -16.41
CA GLN A 134 -15.52 9.38 -16.41
C GLN A 134 -14.86 8.42 -15.41
N GLN A 135 -15.42 8.29 -14.19
CA GLN A 135 -14.93 7.33 -13.20
C GLN A 135 -15.05 5.89 -13.69
N GLU A 136 -16.18 5.54 -14.33
CA GLU A 136 -16.37 4.22 -14.92
C GLU A 136 -15.41 3.95 -16.07
N TRP A 137 -15.16 4.95 -16.92
CA TRP A 137 -14.24 4.81 -18.04
C TRP A 137 -12.82 4.58 -17.55
N VAL A 138 -12.35 5.38 -16.59
CA VAL A 138 -11.05 5.17 -15.92
C VAL A 138 -11.00 3.80 -15.23
N ALA A 139 -12.10 3.37 -14.61
CA ALA A 139 -12.20 2.05 -14.00
C ALA A 139 -12.03 0.92 -15.02
N ARG A 140 -12.69 1.03 -16.18
CA ARG A 140 -12.60 0.06 -17.28
C ARG A 140 -11.20 0.03 -17.89
N ASP A 141 -10.60 1.19 -18.10
CA ASP A 141 -9.24 1.28 -18.66
C ASP A 141 -8.21 0.60 -17.74
N ILE A 142 -8.25 0.91 -16.44
CA ILE A 142 -7.39 0.23 -15.45
C ILE A 142 -7.67 -1.28 -15.44
N ALA A 143 -8.94 -1.69 -15.44
CA ALA A 143 -9.29 -3.11 -15.41
C ALA A 143 -8.79 -3.86 -16.65
N ASN A 144 -8.89 -3.26 -17.84
CA ASN A 144 -8.43 -3.84 -19.09
C ASN A 144 -6.89 -4.02 -19.11
N GLN A 145 -6.15 -3.04 -18.59
CA GLN A 145 -4.67 -3.13 -18.51
C GLN A 145 -4.17 -4.23 -17.55
N PHE A 146 -4.98 -4.59 -16.56
CA PHE A 146 -4.69 -5.62 -15.56
C PHE A 146 -5.73 -6.74 -15.58
N THR A 147 -6.07 -7.21 -16.79
CA THR A 147 -7.13 -8.21 -16.99
C THR A 147 -6.89 -9.48 -16.14
N ASP A 148 -5.63 -9.90 -16.06
CA ASP A 148 -5.14 -11.03 -15.25
C ASP A 148 -5.37 -10.88 -13.74
N VAL A 149 -5.51 -9.65 -13.24
CA VAL A 149 -5.78 -9.38 -11.83
C VAL A 149 -7.28 -9.24 -11.58
N PHE A 150 -8.01 -8.58 -12.48
CA PHE A 150 -9.42 -8.21 -12.27
C PHE A 150 -10.43 -9.30 -12.65
N PHE A 151 -10.11 -10.13 -13.64
CA PHE A 151 -11.08 -11.07 -14.23
C PHE A 151 -10.69 -12.54 -14.05
N GLU A 152 -9.45 -12.81 -13.64
CA GLU A 152 -8.99 -14.18 -13.34
C GLU A 152 -9.01 -14.45 -11.83
N GLU A 153 -9.11 -15.72 -11.46
CA GLU A 153 -9.04 -16.13 -10.07
C GLU A 153 -7.63 -15.89 -9.51
N PRO A 154 -7.48 -15.36 -8.28
CA PRO A 154 -6.16 -15.18 -7.68
C PRO A 154 -5.39 -16.50 -7.61
N VAL A 155 -4.15 -16.50 -8.09
CA VAL A 155 -3.27 -17.68 -8.08
C VAL A 155 -2.04 -17.51 -7.19
N TYR A 156 -1.52 -18.65 -6.72
CA TYR A 156 -0.30 -18.71 -5.90
C TYR A 156 0.97 -18.59 -6.76
N SER A 157 1.15 -17.47 -7.45
CA SER A 157 2.34 -17.22 -8.29
C SER A 157 2.99 -15.87 -7.98
N LEU A 158 4.32 -15.80 -8.14
CA LEU A 158 5.05 -14.52 -8.03
C LEU A 158 4.60 -13.53 -9.10
N TYR A 159 4.27 -14.03 -10.29
CA TYR A 159 3.74 -13.23 -11.37
C TYR A 159 2.46 -12.50 -10.95
N TRP A 160 1.47 -13.22 -10.41
CA TRP A 160 0.21 -12.63 -10.00
C TRP A 160 0.41 -11.58 -8.89
N ILE A 161 1.24 -11.88 -7.89
CA ILE A 161 1.54 -10.92 -6.81
C ILE A 161 2.19 -9.65 -7.35
N ASN A 162 3.12 -9.78 -8.30
CA ASN A 162 3.79 -8.63 -8.92
C ASN A 162 2.79 -7.79 -9.75
N ARG A 163 1.93 -8.45 -10.53
CA ARG A 163 0.88 -7.80 -11.32
C ARG A 163 -0.17 -7.12 -10.45
N PHE A 164 -0.58 -7.76 -9.36
CA PHE A 164 -1.46 -7.19 -8.35
C PHE A 164 -0.87 -5.93 -7.70
N ALA A 165 0.41 -5.98 -7.31
CA ALA A 165 1.11 -4.81 -6.77
C ALA A 165 1.16 -3.65 -7.78
N GLN A 166 1.49 -3.95 -9.04
CA GLN A 166 1.48 -2.96 -10.13
C GLN A 166 0.08 -2.37 -10.36
N ALA A 167 -0.97 -3.18 -10.32
CA ALA A 167 -2.35 -2.72 -10.50
C ALA A 167 -2.76 -1.72 -9.40
N ILE A 168 -2.40 -1.99 -8.14
CA ILE A 168 -2.66 -1.08 -7.02
C ILE A 168 -1.87 0.23 -7.18
N GLU A 169 -0.58 0.15 -7.48
CA GLU A 169 0.27 1.33 -7.66
C GLU A 169 -0.18 2.19 -8.85
N HIS A 170 -0.58 1.54 -9.95
CA HIS A 170 -1.13 2.21 -11.12
C HIS A 170 -2.43 2.92 -10.77
N ALA A 171 -3.38 2.22 -10.14
CA ALA A 171 -4.62 2.81 -9.66
C ALA A 171 -4.35 4.06 -8.79
N ALA A 172 -3.37 4.02 -7.89
CA ALA A 172 -3.04 5.16 -7.03
C ALA A 172 -2.58 6.43 -7.73
N ARG A 173 -2.11 6.32 -8.98
CA ARG A 173 -1.72 7.50 -9.78
C ARG A 173 -2.91 8.19 -10.41
N PHE A 174 -3.96 7.45 -10.75
CA PHE A 174 -5.09 7.95 -11.54
C PHE A 174 -6.36 8.18 -10.73
N ILE A 175 -6.54 7.45 -9.62
CA ILE A 175 -7.75 7.51 -8.81
C ILE A 175 -7.40 7.69 -7.32
N LYS A 176 -8.25 8.43 -6.61
CA LYS A 176 -8.15 8.60 -5.16
C LYS A 176 -9.21 7.76 -4.44
N PRO A 177 -8.89 7.11 -3.31
CA PRO A 177 -9.91 6.47 -2.48
C PRO A 177 -10.93 7.50 -1.94
N PRO A 178 -12.23 7.16 -1.84
CA PRO A 178 -12.85 5.87 -2.16
C PRO A 178 -13.22 5.75 -3.65
N HIS A 179 -12.75 4.70 -4.33
CA HIS A 179 -13.10 4.39 -5.73
C HIS A 179 -13.43 2.89 -5.86
N LEU A 180 -14.31 2.53 -6.80
CA LEU A 180 -14.78 1.15 -6.99
C LEU A 180 -13.62 0.18 -7.32
N VAL A 181 -12.64 0.63 -8.11
CA VAL A 181 -11.44 -0.14 -8.45
C VAL A 181 -10.66 -0.54 -7.21
N TYR A 182 -10.51 0.39 -6.25
CA TYR A 182 -9.82 0.10 -4.99
C TYR A 182 -10.58 -0.92 -4.14
N GLN A 183 -11.91 -0.84 -4.11
CA GLN A 183 -12.72 -1.81 -3.40
C GLN A 183 -12.55 -3.22 -4.01
N LYS A 184 -12.51 -3.31 -5.35
CA LYS A 184 -12.22 -4.57 -6.06
C LYS A 184 -10.83 -5.11 -5.77
N LEU A 185 -9.78 -4.29 -5.92
CA LEU A 185 -8.39 -4.69 -5.62
C LEU A 185 -8.22 -5.12 -4.16
N ARG A 186 -8.88 -4.43 -3.22
CA ARG A 186 -8.93 -4.83 -1.82
C ARG A 186 -9.57 -6.21 -1.66
N ALA A 187 -10.72 -6.44 -2.29
CA ALA A 187 -11.42 -7.72 -2.22
C ALA A 187 -10.55 -8.87 -2.78
N LEU A 188 -9.92 -8.65 -3.93
CA LEU A 188 -9.01 -9.61 -4.56
C LEU A 188 -7.79 -9.92 -3.68
N GLY A 189 -7.17 -8.90 -3.09
CA GLY A 189 -6.06 -9.08 -2.16
C GLY A 189 -6.46 -9.89 -0.91
N LEU A 190 -7.63 -9.58 -0.33
CA LEU A 190 -8.17 -10.35 0.80
C LEU A 190 -8.55 -11.78 0.42
N GLU A 191 -9.03 -12.00 -0.80
CA GLU A 191 -9.31 -13.34 -1.32
C GLU A 191 -8.03 -14.15 -1.54
N TRP A 192 -6.99 -13.52 -2.09
CA TRP A 192 -5.68 -14.15 -2.22
C TRP A 192 -5.13 -14.57 -0.85
N ILE A 193 -5.21 -13.67 0.14
CA ILE A 193 -4.82 -13.95 1.53
C ILE A 193 -5.66 -15.12 2.08
N ARG A 194 -6.98 -15.11 1.87
CA ARG A 194 -7.87 -16.21 2.27
C ARG A 194 -7.42 -17.58 1.76
N LYS A 195 -7.01 -17.65 0.49
CA LYS A 195 -6.65 -18.90 -0.18
C LYS A 195 -5.23 -19.37 0.13
N PHE A 196 -4.28 -18.44 0.29
CA PHE A 196 -2.85 -18.75 0.22
C PHE A 196 -2.03 -18.34 1.44
N ALA A 197 -2.56 -17.58 2.39
CA ALA A 197 -1.79 -17.10 3.55
C ALA A 197 -1.08 -18.22 4.32
N THR A 198 -1.73 -19.36 4.54
CA THR A 198 -1.12 -20.48 5.28
C THR A 198 -0.01 -21.20 4.49
N LYS A 199 -0.10 -21.18 3.15
CA LYS A 199 0.82 -21.90 2.25
C LYS A 199 1.97 -21.05 1.73
N THR A 200 1.86 -19.73 1.83
CA THR A 200 2.86 -18.78 1.28
C THR A 200 4.08 -18.59 2.18
N ASP A 201 5.16 -18.04 1.62
CA ASP A 201 6.30 -17.51 2.36
C ASP A 201 6.06 -16.05 2.82
N LEU A 202 6.90 -15.59 3.76
CA LEU A 202 6.81 -14.26 4.36
C LEU A 202 6.97 -13.14 3.33
N ARG A 203 7.87 -13.29 2.34
CA ARG A 203 8.13 -12.22 1.35
C ARG A 203 6.92 -11.95 0.47
N ARG A 204 6.28 -13.02 -0.02
CA ARG A 204 5.04 -12.94 -0.82
C ARG A 204 3.89 -12.37 0.00
N PHE A 205 3.74 -12.82 1.25
CA PHE A 205 2.73 -12.31 2.16
C PHE A 205 2.92 -10.81 2.43
N ASN A 206 4.16 -10.42 2.78
CA ASN A 206 4.55 -9.03 3.02
C ASN A 206 4.23 -8.16 1.82
N ARG A 207 4.57 -8.60 0.60
CA ARG A 207 4.31 -7.82 -0.61
C ARG A 207 2.82 -7.51 -0.78
N VAL A 208 1.94 -8.48 -0.61
CA VAL A 208 0.48 -8.26 -0.73
C VAL A 208 -0.02 -7.32 0.37
N ILE A 209 0.37 -7.54 1.63
CA ILE A 209 -0.08 -6.70 2.76
C ILE A 209 0.45 -5.28 2.64
N SER A 210 1.74 -5.10 2.38
CA SER A 210 2.37 -3.78 2.26
C SER A 210 1.76 -2.97 1.12
N CYS A 211 1.47 -3.57 -0.03
CA CYS A 211 0.76 -2.89 -1.13
C CYS A 211 -0.63 -2.42 -0.70
N LEU A 212 -1.39 -3.26 0.02
CA LEU A 212 -2.72 -2.89 0.52
C LEU A 212 -2.68 -1.78 1.57
N VAL A 213 -1.69 -1.80 2.46
CA VAL A 213 -1.51 -0.78 3.52
C VAL A 213 -1.04 0.55 2.93
N ALA A 214 0.01 0.54 2.10
CA ALA A 214 0.57 1.75 1.49
C ALA A 214 -0.48 2.55 0.69
N ASN A 215 -1.43 1.84 0.09
CA ASN A 215 -2.48 2.43 -0.73
C ASN A 215 -3.81 2.59 0.01
N ARG A 216 -3.79 2.53 1.35
CA ARG A 216 -4.96 2.73 2.24
C ARG A 216 -6.14 1.79 1.97
N ALA A 217 -5.92 0.67 1.28
CA ALA A 217 -6.91 -0.38 1.05
C ALA A 217 -7.10 -1.26 2.30
N LEU A 218 -6.10 -1.30 3.18
CA LEU A 218 -6.13 -2.02 4.44
C LEU A 218 -5.60 -1.14 5.59
N SER A 219 -6.29 -1.12 6.73
CA SER A 219 -5.81 -0.40 7.90
C SER A 219 -4.66 -1.13 8.58
N ILE A 220 -3.78 -0.38 9.26
CA ILE A 220 -2.64 -0.94 10.00
C ILE A 220 -3.10 -1.99 11.01
N LYS A 221 -4.17 -1.72 11.77
CA LYS A 221 -4.74 -2.69 12.73
C LYS A 221 -5.17 -4.01 12.08
N ARG A 222 -5.77 -3.96 10.89
CA ARG A 222 -6.14 -5.19 10.16
C ARG A 222 -4.91 -5.90 9.61
N ALA A 223 -3.92 -5.15 9.13
CA ALA A 223 -2.64 -5.72 8.70
C ALA A 223 -1.94 -6.45 9.86
N GLN A 224 -1.89 -5.86 11.05
CA GLN A 224 -1.37 -6.51 12.26
C GLN A 224 -2.10 -7.83 12.55
N GLY A 225 -3.44 -7.84 12.52
CA GLY A 225 -4.20 -9.09 12.72
C GLY A 225 -3.86 -10.18 11.70
N LEU A 226 -3.72 -9.81 10.42
CA LEU A 226 -3.35 -10.75 9.35
C LEU A 226 -1.91 -11.28 9.52
N TYR A 227 -0.95 -10.41 9.84
CA TYR A 227 0.43 -10.80 10.14
C TYR A 227 0.52 -11.71 11.35
N PHE A 228 -0.19 -11.38 12.43
CA PHE A 228 -0.20 -12.19 13.63
C PHE A 228 -0.70 -13.60 13.31
N ALA A 229 -1.85 -13.72 12.64
CA ALA A 229 -2.41 -15.01 12.25
C ALA A 229 -1.47 -15.81 11.33
N PHE A 230 -0.81 -15.15 10.39
CA PHE A 230 0.18 -15.77 9.51
C PHE A 230 1.37 -16.32 10.31
N LEU A 231 1.97 -15.50 11.18
CA LEU A 231 3.15 -15.90 11.95
C LEU A 231 2.82 -17.00 12.96
N MET A 232 1.68 -16.91 13.66
CA MET A 232 1.25 -17.96 14.59
C MET A 232 1.04 -19.31 13.89
N HIS A 233 0.46 -19.30 12.68
CA HIS A 233 0.37 -20.52 11.90
C HIS A 233 1.73 -21.09 11.51
N LYS A 234 2.71 -20.24 11.16
CA LYS A 234 4.06 -20.71 10.84
C LYS A 234 4.80 -21.27 12.05
N LEU A 235 4.59 -20.68 13.22
CA LEU A 235 5.12 -21.14 14.51
C LEU A 235 4.55 -22.52 14.88
N GLU A 236 3.24 -22.73 14.78
CA GLU A 236 2.62 -24.03 15.11
C GLU A 236 2.94 -25.13 14.07
N SER A 237 2.85 -24.82 12.77
CA SER A 237 3.05 -25.80 11.67
C SER A 237 4.51 -26.24 11.44
N ARG A 238 5.45 -25.89 12.35
CA ARG A 238 6.90 -26.13 12.23
C ARG A 238 7.54 -25.56 10.96
N SER A 239 6.84 -24.69 10.25
CA SER A 239 7.33 -24.03 9.04
C SER A 239 8.07 -22.73 9.34
N TYR A 240 8.16 -22.34 10.61
CA TYR A 240 8.84 -21.13 11.06
C TYR A 240 10.32 -21.09 10.63
N LYS A 241 11.01 -22.24 10.63
CA LYS A 241 12.42 -22.35 10.17
C LYS A 241 12.68 -21.78 8.78
N LYS A 242 11.66 -21.76 7.92
CA LYS A 242 11.75 -21.22 6.56
C LYS A 242 11.70 -19.70 6.49
N ILE A 243 11.24 -19.03 7.56
CA ILE A 243 10.99 -17.59 7.62
C ILE A 243 11.72 -16.88 8.76
N GLU A 244 12.37 -17.60 9.68
CA GLU A 244 13.11 -17.07 10.84
C GLU A 244 14.08 -15.95 10.48
N ALA A 245 15.01 -16.21 9.55
CA ALA A 245 16.02 -15.23 9.14
C ALA A 245 15.41 -14.00 8.43
N ASP A 246 14.35 -14.20 7.64
CA ASP A 246 13.66 -13.12 6.96
C ASP A 246 12.87 -12.25 7.95
N LEU A 247 12.34 -12.83 9.04
CA LEU A 247 11.56 -12.11 10.04
C LEU A 247 12.43 -11.16 10.87
N VAL A 248 13.59 -11.62 11.33
CA VAL A 248 14.49 -10.78 12.16
C VAL A 248 15.02 -9.58 11.40
N ARG A 249 15.18 -9.70 10.07
CA ARG A 249 15.59 -8.60 9.19
C ARG A 249 14.43 -7.73 8.71
N SER A 250 13.18 -8.06 9.06
CA SER A 250 12.01 -7.33 8.58
C SER A 250 11.74 -6.08 9.40
N ASN A 251 11.98 -4.93 8.80
CA ASN A 251 11.59 -3.63 9.35
C ASN A 251 10.07 -3.53 9.53
N GLU A 252 9.30 -4.17 8.66
CA GLU A 252 7.83 -4.22 8.75
C GLU A 252 7.37 -4.95 10.01
N PHE A 253 7.98 -6.10 10.33
CA PHE A 253 7.67 -6.80 11.57
C PHE A 253 7.99 -5.94 12.80
N ALA A 254 9.18 -5.34 12.83
CA ALA A 254 9.60 -4.46 13.92
C ALA A 254 8.67 -3.24 14.10
N ALA A 255 8.14 -2.70 13.00
CA ALA A 255 7.17 -1.61 13.03
C ALA A 255 5.78 -2.04 13.49
N LEU A 256 5.32 -3.22 13.07
CA LEU A 256 3.98 -3.74 13.39
C LEU A 256 3.90 -4.34 14.79
N PHE A 257 4.97 -4.94 15.29
CA PHE A 257 5.06 -5.64 16.58
C PHE A 257 6.30 -5.19 17.37
N PRO A 258 6.37 -3.92 17.79
CA PRO A 258 7.53 -3.39 18.50
C PRO A 258 7.83 -4.07 19.83
N TYR A 259 6.88 -4.83 20.38
CA TYR A 259 7.00 -5.58 21.63
C TYR A 259 6.68 -7.08 21.44
N GLY A 260 6.74 -7.56 20.19
CA GLY A 260 6.49 -8.96 19.84
C GLY A 260 5.02 -9.36 19.78
N LEU A 261 4.78 -10.59 19.30
CA LEU A 261 3.43 -11.16 19.13
C LEU A 261 2.70 -11.36 20.46
N TYR A 262 3.42 -11.65 21.56
CA TYR A 262 2.78 -11.92 22.84
C TYR A 262 2.06 -10.71 23.41
N ILE A 263 2.68 -9.52 23.37
CA ILE A 263 2.06 -8.29 23.85
C ILE A 263 0.83 -7.96 23.00
N PHE A 264 0.94 -8.08 21.68
CA PHE A 264 -0.21 -7.91 20.78
C PHE A 264 -1.37 -8.85 21.14
N TYR A 265 -1.08 -10.12 21.39
CA TYR A 265 -2.07 -11.12 21.80
C TYR A 265 -2.73 -10.77 23.13
N ARG A 266 -1.96 -10.34 24.14
CA ARG A 266 -2.52 -9.93 25.43
C ARG A 266 -3.52 -8.78 25.30
N GLU A 267 -3.25 -7.85 24.40
CA GLU A 267 -4.08 -6.66 24.20
C GLU A 267 -5.29 -6.92 23.29
N ASN A 268 -5.18 -7.85 22.33
CA ASN A 268 -6.18 -8.01 21.25
C ASN A 268 -6.81 -9.41 21.19
N ASN A 269 -6.34 -10.35 22.00
CA ASN A 269 -6.67 -11.78 21.92
C ASN A 269 -6.37 -12.36 20.53
N TRP A 270 -6.91 -13.52 20.20
CA TRP A 270 -6.81 -14.12 18.87
C TRP A 270 -7.55 -13.24 17.83
N PRO A 271 -6.85 -12.65 16.85
CA PRO A 271 -7.51 -11.81 15.86
C PRO A 271 -8.42 -12.64 14.96
N GLU A 272 -9.58 -12.06 14.66
CA GLU A 272 -10.49 -12.55 13.62
C GLU A 272 -10.00 -12.09 12.25
N VAL A 273 -9.64 -13.06 11.41
CA VAL A 273 -9.11 -12.81 10.07
C VAL A 273 -9.81 -13.68 9.03
N ASN A 274 -9.73 -13.25 7.77
CA ASN A 274 -10.42 -13.88 6.66
C ASN A 274 -9.71 -15.13 6.13
N PHE A 275 -8.93 -15.84 6.94
CA PHE A 275 -8.33 -17.14 6.59
C PHE A 275 -8.25 -18.03 7.82
N ALA A 276 -8.41 -19.34 7.62
CA ALA A 276 -8.22 -20.31 8.69
C ALA A 276 -6.74 -20.40 9.04
N TYR A 277 -6.41 -20.29 10.33
CA TYR A 277 -5.06 -20.45 10.84
C TYR A 277 -5.07 -21.26 12.12
N GLU A 278 -3.97 -21.95 12.39
CA GLU A 278 -3.82 -22.79 13.57
C GLU A 278 -3.66 -21.92 14.83
N LYS A 279 -4.46 -22.23 15.85
CA LYS A 279 -4.43 -21.58 17.16
C LYS A 279 -3.99 -22.62 18.18
N PRO A 280 -2.77 -22.53 18.72
CA PRO A 280 -2.39 -23.40 19.83
C PRO A 280 -3.29 -23.16 21.05
N TYR A 281 -3.37 -24.16 21.94
CA TYR A 281 -4.19 -24.05 23.16
C TYR A 281 -3.66 -22.93 24.07
N HIS A 282 -2.34 -22.88 24.23
CA HIS A 282 -1.62 -21.76 24.82
C HIS A 282 -0.73 -21.09 23.77
N ILE A 283 -0.61 -19.76 23.80
CA ILE A 283 0.20 -19.00 22.83
C ILE A 283 1.67 -19.46 22.79
N PHE A 284 2.19 -19.96 23.91
CA PHE A 284 3.56 -20.47 24.05
C PHE A 284 3.72 -21.98 23.81
N ASP A 285 2.67 -22.74 23.50
CA ASP A 285 2.83 -24.18 23.22
C ASP A 285 3.86 -24.47 22.12
N PRO A 286 3.91 -23.73 20.97
CA PRO A 286 4.95 -23.95 19.98
C PRO A 286 6.35 -23.70 20.56
N PHE A 287 6.48 -22.67 21.40
CA PHE A 287 7.73 -22.28 22.02
C PHE A 287 8.23 -23.35 23.01
N TYR A 288 7.37 -23.87 23.89
CA TYR A 288 7.74 -24.93 24.82
C TYR A 288 8.10 -26.24 24.12
N LYS A 289 7.38 -26.61 23.05
CA LYS A 289 7.74 -27.76 22.21
C LYS A 289 9.14 -27.59 21.59
N ALA A 290 9.46 -26.38 21.13
CA ALA A 290 10.78 -26.06 20.58
C ALA A 290 11.87 -26.08 21.67
N LEU A 291 11.58 -25.57 22.87
CA LEU A 291 12.49 -25.58 24.01
C LEU A 291 12.84 -27.00 24.47
N GLN A 292 11.85 -27.87 24.64
CA GLN A 292 12.06 -29.27 25.00
C GLN A 292 12.92 -30.00 23.96
N LYS A 293 12.70 -29.73 22.68
CA LYS A 293 13.52 -30.29 21.61
C LYS A 293 14.95 -29.72 21.65
N ALA A 294 15.10 -28.42 21.86
CA ALA A 294 16.39 -27.76 21.94
C ALA A 294 17.23 -28.28 23.12
N GLU A 295 16.60 -28.58 24.25
CA GLU A 295 17.23 -29.22 25.40
C GLU A 295 17.75 -30.62 25.03
N ALA A 296 16.91 -31.45 24.39
CA ALA A 296 17.30 -32.79 23.97
C ALA A 296 18.44 -32.79 22.92
N ASP A 297 18.42 -31.84 21.99
CA ASP A 297 19.42 -31.70 20.92
C ASP A 297 20.66 -30.88 21.36
N ASN A 298 20.61 -30.28 22.56
CA ASN A 298 21.55 -29.30 23.09
C ASN A 298 21.89 -28.18 22.08
N ASN A 299 20.84 -27.62 21.44
CA ASN A 299 20.92 -26.53 20.46
C ASN A 299 19.71 -25.58 20.60
N PHE A 300 19.97 -24.37 21.11
CA PHE A 300 18.94 -23.38 21.46
C PHE A 300 18.73 -22.27 20.41
N GLU A 301 19.44 -22.32 19.29
CA GLU A 301 19.38 -21.29 18.24
C GLU A 301 17.94 -21.04 17.77
N HIS A 302 17.20 -22.12 17.46
CA HIS A 302 15.81 -22.02 16.99
C HIS A 302 14.87 -21.36 18.02
N VAL A 303 15.12 -21.59 19.32
CA VAL A 303 14.31 -21.03 20.40
C VAL A 303 14.57 -19.53 20.53
N GLU A 304 15.83 -19.11 20.38
CA GLU A 304 16.19 -17.69 20.28
C GLU A 304 15.47 -17.04 19.09
N TRP A 305 15.50 -17.64 17.89
CA TRP A 305 14.78 -17.11 16.72
C TRP A 305 13.26 -16.99 16.97
N MET A 306 12.65 -17.94 17.69
CA MET A 306 11.24 -17.83 18.09
C MET A 306 11.00 -16.68 19.08
N SER A 307 11.95 -16.43 19.98
CA SER A 307 11.87 -15.33 20.95
C SER A 307 11.82 -13.95 20.28
N TYR A 308 12.45 -13.77 19.11
CA TYR A 308 12.29 -12.54 18.33
C TYR A 308 10.86 -12.32 17.87
N ALA A 309 10.17 -13.37 17.41
CA ALA A 309 8.77 -13.25 17.02
C ALA A 309 7.87 -12.97 18.24
N TYR A 310 8.06 -13.72 19.33
CA TYR A 310 7.17 -13.61 20.48
C TYR A 310 7.35 -12.33 21.29
N PHE A 311 8.60 -11.87 21.47
CA PHE A 311 8.92 -10.83 22.45
C PHE A 311 9.65 -9.62 21.84
N PHE A 312 10.36 -9.78 20.72
CA PHE A 312 11.10 -8.73 20.02
C PHE A 312 11.97 -7.83 20.94
N LYS A 313 11.53 -6.62 21.32
CA LYS A 313 12.25 -5.72 22.26
C LYS A 313 11.95 -6.00 23.73
N SER A 314 10.88 -6.71 24.03
CA SER A 314 10.47 -7.02 25.39
C SER A 314 11.26 -8.19 25.96
N ASP A 315 11.45 -8.14 27.27
CA ASP A 315 11.91 -9.29 28.03
C ASP A 315 10.86 -10.40 28.01
N ALA A 316 11.33 -11.64 28.16
CA ALA A 316 10.44 -12.78 28.24
C ALA A 316 9.53 -12.67 29.48
N PRO A 317 8.25 -13.06 29.36
CA PRO A 317 7.37 -13.11 30.51
C PRO A 317 7.84 -14.16 31.51
N ARG A 318 7.40 -14.02 32.76
CA ARG A 318 7.81 -14.89 33.87
C ARG A 318 7.64 -16.39 33.58
N GLU A 319 6.54 -16.79 32.94
CA GLU A 319 6.25 -18.18 32.58
C GLU A 319 7.30 -18.80 31.65
N ILE A 320 7.94 -17.98 30.81
CA ILE A 320 9.04 -18.40 29.94
C ILE A 320 10.35 -18.36 30.70
N ALA A 321 10.56 -17.33 31.52
CA ALA A 321 11.75 -17.22 32.36
C ALA A 321 11.88 -18.41 33.33
N ASP A 322 10.79 -18.82 33.96
CA ASP A 322 10.73 -19.96 34.89
C ASP A 322 11.15 -21.28 34.22
N ALA A 323 10.96 -21.42 32.89
CA ALA A 323 11.39 -22.58 32.12
C ALA A 323 12.83 -22.47 31.58
N VAL A 324 13.29 -21.26 31.25
CA VAL A 324 14.56 -21.03 30.55
C VAL A 324 15.72 -20.79 31.53
N VAL A 325 15.49 -20.11 32.66
CA VAL A 325 16.53 -19.82 33.67
C VAL A 325 17.20 -21.09 34.20
N PRO A 326 16.47 -22.18 34.56
CA PRO A 326 17.13 -23.41 35.02
C PRO A 326 18.07 -24.01 33.97
N LEU A 327 17.71 -23.95 32.68
CA LEU A 327 18.54 -24.45 31.58
C LEU A 327 19.80 -23.58 31.39
N LEU A 328 19.67 -22.27 31.57
CA LEU A 328 20.78 -21.34 31.51
C LEU A 328 21.77 -21.55 32.66
N GLU A 329 21.28 -21.71 33.90
CA GLU A 329 22.12 -21.98 35.07
C GLU A 329 22.83 -23.34 34.95
N ASN A 330 22.13 -24.39 34.50
CA ASN A 330 22.76 -25.68 34.22
C ASN A 330 23.87 -25.57 33.16
N SER A 331 23.61 -24.84 32.07
CA SER A 331 24.62 -24.59 31.02
C SER A 331 25.81 -23.78 31.56
N LYS A 332 25.56 -22.86 32.49
CA LYS A 332 26.60 -22.06 33.15
C LYS A 332 27.47 -22.91 34.06
N ASP A 333 26.86 -23.76 34.88
CA ASP A 333 27.59 -24.66 35.78
C ASP A 333 28.44 -25.66 34.99
N GLU A 334 27.89 -26.25 33.91
CA GLU A 334 28.63 -27.12 32.99
C GLU A 334 29.81 -26.37 32.37
N TYR A 335 29.60 -25.17 31.83
CA TYR A 335 30.67 -24.35 31.25
C TYR A 335 31.77 -24.01 32.26
N VAL A 336 31.43 -23.67 33.50
CA VAL A 336 32.41 -23.33 34.54
C VAL A 336 33.25 -24.55 34.94
N ASN A 337 32.62 -25.72 35.04
CA ASN A 337 33.31 -26.98 35.36
C ASN A 337 34.26 -27.39 34.24
N GLU A 338 33.79 -27.40 32.99
CA GLU A 338 34.58 -27.71 31.80
C GLU A 338 35.74 -26.72 31.62
N LYS A 339 35.49 -25.42 31.84
CA LYS A 339 36.53 -24.39 31.74
C LYS A 339 37.63 -24.62 32.77
N ARG A 340 37.28 -24.99 34.00
CA ARG A 340 38.26 -25.26 35.07
C ARG A 340 39.11 -26.47 34.73
N TRP A 341 38.50 -27.54 34.18
CA TRP A 341 39.23 -28.71 33.71
C TRP A 341 40.16 -28.36 32.54
N PHE A 342 39.67 -27.64 31.53
CA PHE A 342 40.45 -27.17 30.38
C PHE A 342 41.67 -26.34 30.78
N LEU A 343 41.54 -25.44 31.78
CA LEU A 343 42.66 -24.63 32.28
C LEU A 343 43.69 -25.45 33.07
N ASN A 344 43.30 -26.59 33.64
CA ASN A 344 44.16 -27.40 34.50
C ASN A 344 44.85 -28.56 33.78
N GLU A 345 44.20 -29.23 32.82
CA GLU A 345 44.71 -30.48 32.20
C GLU A 345 45.37 -30.27 30.84
N GLY A 346 45.28 -29.07 30.27
CA GLY A 346 45.94 -28.73 29.00
C GLY A 346 45.10 -29.02 27.76
N TYR A 347 45.64 -28.64 26.60
CA TYR A 347 44.87 -28.28 25.41
C TYR A 347 44.58 -29.46 24.45
N GLN A 348 43.31 -29.81 24.22
CA GLN A 348 42.88 -30.52 23.00
C GLN A 348 41.87 -29.68 22.18
N ALA A 349 41.88 -29.87 20.86
CA ALA A 349 41.03 -29.10 19.94
C ALA A 349 39.53 -29.37 20.15
N ASP A 350 39.16 -30.59 20.53
CA ASP A 350 37.77 -30.99 20.73
C ASP A 350 37.13 -30.33 21.97
N ASP A 351 37.91 -30.16 23.04
CA ASP A 351 37.46 -29.51 24.29
C ASP A 351 37.13 -28.03 24.07
N ARG A 352 37.88 -27.37 23.18
CA ARG A 352 37.63 -25.98 22.77
C ARG A 352 36.31 -25.83 22.01
N VAL A 353 35.99 -26.77 21.11
CA VAL A 353 34.73 -26.77 20.36
C VAL A 353 33.55 -27.02 21.30
N HIS A 354 33.73 -27.90 22.29
CA HIS A 354 32.70 -28.18 23.29
C HIS A 354 32.42 -26.96 24.19
N LEU A 355 33.45 -26.35 24.78
CA LEU A 355 33.33 -25.12 25.57
C LEU A 355 32.65 -23.99 24.78
N LEU A 356 33.00 -23.88 23.50
CA LEU A 356 32.37 -22.92 22.62
C LEU A 356 30.87 -23.19 22.45
N LYS A 357 30.48 -24.45 22.24
CA LYS A 357 29.08 -24.84 22.11
C LYS A 357 28.29 -24.47 23.38
N LEU A 358 28.83 -24.76 24.56
CA LEU A 358 28.23 -24.37 25.84
C LEU A 358 28.06 -22.85 25.94
N TYR A 359 29.10 -22.09 25.60
CA TYR A 359 29.04 -20.63 25.62
C TYR A 359 27.96 -20.07 24.69
N LYS A 360 27.86 -20.59 23.46
CA LYS A 360 26.81 -20.21 22.51
C LYS A 360 25.41 -20.54 23.05
N ASN A 361 25.23 -21.71 23.65
CA ASN A 361 23.96 -22.11 24.24
C ASN A 361 23.52 -21.15 25.36
N MET A 362 24.45 -20.73 26.24
CA MET A 362 24.17 -19.70 27.23
C MET A 362 23.75 -18.37 26.58
N MET A 363 24.42 -17.95 25.50
CA MET A 363 24.03 -16.72 24.79
C MET A 363 22.63 -16.82 24.19
N HIS A 364 22.29 -17.92 23.54
CA HIS A 364 20.97 -18.15 22.94
C HIS A 364 19.87 -18.14 24.01
N LEU A 365 20.06 -18.87 25.11
CA LEU A 365 19.13 -18.89 26.25
C LEU A 365 18.97 -17.51 26.89
N ASP A 366 20.04 -16.73 26.93
CA ASP A 366 19.99 -15.37 27.45
C ASP A 366 19.31 -14.37 26.50
N GLY A 367 19.48 -14.54 25.18
CA GLY A 367 18.74 -13.83 24.14
C GLY A 367 17.25 -14.16 24.17
N VAL A 368 16.87 -15.37 24.60
CA VAL A 368 15.47 -15.68 24.87
C VAL A 368 14.92 -14.82 26.01
N LEU A 369 15.67 -14.65 27.10
CA LEU A 369 15.21 -13.94 28.30
C LEU A 369 15.16 -12.42 28.13
N ARG A 370 16.20 -11.82 27.56
CA ARG A 370 16.44 -10.37 27.61
C ARG A 370 16.33 -9.72 26.23
N GLY A 371 15.44 -8.74 26.09
CA GLY A 371 15.15 -8.10 24.81
C GLY A 371 16.31 -7.28 24.24
N ASN A 372 17.08 -6.60 25.10
CA ASN A 372 18.26 -5.84 24.68
C ASN A 372 19.37 -6.75 24.14
N VAL A 373 19.57 -7.89 24.80
CA VAL A 373 20.56 -8.92 24.43
C VAL A 373 20.18 -9.58 23.11
N ARG A 374 18.90 -9.94 22.96
CA ARG A 374 18.36 -10.53 21.74
C ARG A 374 18.69 -9.67 20.52
N LEU A 375 18.52 -8.36 20.61
CA LEU A 375 18.68 -7.48 19.46
C LEU A 375 20.12 -7.05 19.18
N SER A 376 20.97 -6.94 20.21
CA SER A 376 22.33 -6.46 20.03
C SER A 376 23.28 -7.54 19.50
N GLY A 377 23.05 -8.82 19.84
CA GLY A 377 24.02 -9.89 19.56
C GLY A 377 25.40 -9.67 20.21
N ASP A 378 25.54 -8.63 21.03
CA ASP A 378 26.83 -8.17 21.54
C ASP A 378 27.37 -9.12 22.62
N PHE A 379 28.64 -9.49 22.45
CA PHE A 379 29.45 -10.13 23.48
C PHE A 379 29.86 -9.06 24.50
N SER A 380 29.06 -8.87 25.54
CA SER A 380 29.48 -7.97 26.62
C SER A 380 30.63 -8.61 27.42
N ASN A 381 31.65 -7.81 27.72
CA ASN A 381 32.78 -8.27 28.52
C ASN A 381 32.30 -8.67 29.92
N ARG A 382 32.67 -9.86 30.40
CA ARG A 382 32.16 -10.51 31.64
C ARG A 382 30.71 -11.00 31.59
N ARG A 383 30.10 -11.15 30.42
CA ARG A 383 28.81 -11.85 30.33
C ARG A 383 28.98 -13.29 30.82
N PHE A 384 28.19 -13.68 31.83
CA PHE A 384 28.32 -14.95 32.57
C PHE A 384 29.66 -15.12 33.32
N ASP A 385 30.29 -14.02 33.74
CA ASP A 385 31.58 -14.02 34.45
C ASP A 385 32.73 -14.58 33.60
N VAL A 386 32.58 -14.54 32.27
CA VAL A 386 33.61 -14.99 31.30
C VAL A 386 34.36 -13.78 30.73
N ASP A 387 35.69 -13.79 30.84
CA ASP A 387 36.53 -12.76 30.21
C ASP A 387 36.39 -12.86 28.69
N HIS A 388 36.04 -11.74 28.04
CA HIS A 388 35.94 -11.64 26.60
C HIS A 388 37.24 -12.03 25.90
N ARG A 389 38.41 -11.81 26.52
CA ARG A 389 39.70 -12.22 25.97
C ARG A 389 39.82 -13.74 25.89
N PHE A 390 39.41 -14.44 26.95
CA PHE A 390 39.39 -15.90 26.97
C PHE A 390 38.45 -16.47 25.90
N VAL A 391 37.30 -15.82 25.71
CA VAL A 391 36.35 -16.11 24.63
C VAL A 391 37.06 -15.90 23.29
N VAL A 392 37.59 -14.72 22.97
CA VAL A 392 38.33 -14.42 21.72
C VAL A 392 39.49 -15.39 21.45
N ASP A 393 40.28 -15.72 22.48
CA ASP A 393 41.37 -16.68 22.40
C ASP A 393 40.86 -18.09 22.07
N LEU A 394 39.65 -18.46 22.54
CA LEU A 394 38.92 -19.66 22.12
C LEU A 394 38.36 -19.61 20.69
N PHE A 395 38.40 -18.49 19.97
CA PHE A 395 37.99 -18.44 18.55
C PHE A 395 39.14 -18.38 17.55
N GLY A 396 40.31 -17.87 17.95
CA GLY A 396 41.40 -17.62 17.02
C GLY A 396 41.06 -16.41 16.15
N GLY A 397 41.93 -15.40 16.14
CA GLY A 397 41.64 -14.06 15.60
C GLY A 397 41.46 -13.95 14.08
N GLY A 398 40.92 -14.96 13.38
CA GLY A 398 40.62 -14.93 11.96
C GLY A 398 39.12 -15.11 11.70
N ASP A 399 38.51 -14.08 11.12
CA ASP A 399 37.16 -14.05 10.53
C ASP A 399 35.97 -14.26 11.48
N TRP A 400 35.81 -13.31 12.41
CA TRP A 400 34.52 -13.00 13.00
C TRP A 400 33.77 -11.99 12.12
N ILE A 401 32.74 -12.45 11.42
CA ILE A 401 31.75 -11.57 10.78
C ILE A 401 30.59 -11.41 11.78
N PRO A 402 30.34 -10.21 12.33
CA PRO A 402 29.09 -9.94 13.02
C PRO A 402 27.96 -9.95 11.98
N LEU A 403 26.88 -10.68 12.26
CA LEU A 403 25.64 -10.62 11.48
C LEU A 403 24.86 -9.34 11.76
#